data_AF-A0AAE4G8U9-F1
#
_entry.id   AF-A0AAE4G8U9-F1
#
_cell.length_a   1.000
_cell.length_b   1.000
_cell.length_c   1.000
_cell.angle_alpha   90.00
_cell.angle_beta   90.00
_cell.angle_gamma   90.00
#
_symmetry.space_group_name_H-M   'P 1'
#
loop_
_entity.id
_entity.type
_entity.pdbx_description
1 polymer ?
#
loop_
_entity_poly.entity_id
_entity_poly.type
_entity_poly.pdbx_seq_one_letter_code
_entity_poly.pdbx_strand_id
1 'polypeptide(L)' 'MGLGLYIVREVASAHGGSVSVRSSADEGTTFTIRLPKDQSRS' A
#
# COMPACT_ATOMS: atom_id res chain seq x y z
N MET A 1 -10.64 -14.63 6.51
CA MET A 1 -10.88 -13.48 5.61
C MET A 1 -10.08 -12.30 6.13
N GLY A 2 -9.09 -11.83 5.38
CA GLY A 2 -8.14 -10.81 5.85
C GLY A 2 -8.70 -9.40 5.69
N LEU A 3 -9.19 -8.81 6.77
CA LEU A 3 -9.68 -7.42 6.77
C LEU A 3 -8.55 -6.39 6.74
N GLY A 4 -7.37 -6.73 7.29
CA GLY A 4 -6.26 -5.79 7.42
C GLY A 4 -5.80 -5.21 6.08
N LEU A 5 -5.58 -6.05 5.06
CA LEU A 5 -5.13 -5.56 3.76
C LEU A 5 -6.21 -4.76 3.03
N TYR A 6 -7.48 -5.11 3.23
CA TYR A 6 -8.60 -4.36 2.70
C TYR A 6 -8.62 -2.93 3.28
N ILE A 7 -8.54 -2.80 4.61
CA ILE A 7 -8.49 -1.50 5.29
C ILE A 7 -7.29 -0.67 4.80
N VAL A 8 -6.10 -1.28 4.71
CA VAL A 8 -4.89 -0.60 4.23
C VAL A 8 -5.06 -0.09 2.79
N ARG A 9 -5.70 -0.87 1.92
CA ARG A 9 -6.00 -0.44 0.55
C ARG A 9 -6.94 0.77 0.52
N GLU A 10 -8.04 0.72 1.28
CA GLU A 10 -9.00 1.83 1.35
C GLU A 10 -8.34 3.10 1.88
N VAL A 11 -7.53 2.98 2.95
CA VAL A 11 -6.77 4.11 3.51
C VAL A 11 -5.80 4.66 2.48
N ALA A 12 -4.98 3.83 1.83
CA ALA A 12 -4.02 4.31 0.83
C ALA A 12 -4.72 4.98 -0.36
N SER A 13 -5.83 4.42 -0.85
CA SER A 13 -6.62 5.00 -1.93
C SER A 13 -7.25 6.34 -1.55
N ALA A 14 -7.73 6.50 -0.32
CA ALA A 14 -8.24 7.78 0.19
C ALA A 14 -7.16 8.88 0.21
N HIS A 15 -5.89 8.51 0.32
CA HIS A 15 -4.74 9.43 0.26
C HIS A 15 -4.14 9.57 -1.16
N GLY A 16 -4.85 9.14 -2.20
CA GLY A 16 -4.38 9.19 -3.59
C GLY A 16 -3.23 8.22 -3.89
N GLY A 17 -3.01 7.24 -3.01
CA GLY A 17 -1.98 6.23 -3.13
C GLY A 17 -2.45 4.90 -3.70
N SER A 18 -1.58 3.91 -3.62
CA SER A 18 -1.82 2.53 -4.06
C SER A 18 -1.10 1.51 -3.19
N VAL A 19 -1.61 0.29 -3.19
CA VAL A 19 -1.04 -0.86 -2.49
C VAL A 19 -0.82 -1.99 -3.50
N SER A 20 0.35 -2.60 -3.49
CA SER A 20 0.67 -3.81 -4.27
C SER A 20 1.27 -4.90 -3.39
N VAL A 21 1.09 -6.15 -3.80
CA VAL A 21 1.61 -7.33 -3.10
C VAL A 21 2.41 -8.15 -4.08
N ARG A 22 3.64 -8.49 -3.71
CA ARG A 22 4.49 -9.43 -4.43
C ARG A 22 4.83 -10.57 -3.48
N SER A 23 4.47 -11.79 -3.86
CA SER A 23 4.78 -12.99 -3.09
C SER A 23 5.57 -13.94 -3.97
N SER A 24 6.66 -14.50 -3.44
CA SER A 24 7.41 -15.58 -4.06
C SER A 24 7.75 -16.63 -2.99
N ALA A 25 7.96 -17.87 -3.43
CA ALA A 25 8.33 -18.95 -2.51
C ALA A 25 9.69 -18.69 -1.83
N ASP A 26 10.62 -18.06 -2.55
CA ASP A 26 12.00 -17.85 -2.10
C ASP A 26 12.17 -16.55 -1.28
N GLU A 27 11.44 -15.47 -1.61
CA GLU A 27 11.60 -14.14 -0.98
C GLU A 27 10.48 -13.84 0.04
N GLY A 28 9.49 -14.71 0.15
CA GLY A 28 8.31 -14.48 0.99
C GLY A 28 7.35 -13.46 0.39
N THR A 29 6.59 -12.78 1.25
CA THR A 29 5.55 -11.82 0.81
C THR A 29 5.92 -10.40 1.18
N THR A 30 6.02 -9.54 0.17
CA THR A 30 6.26 -8.11 0.30
C THR A 30 5.01 -7.32 -0.05
N PHE A 31 4.61 -6.43 0.87
CA PHE A 31 3.55 -5.45 0.68
C PHE A 31 4.18 -4.09 0.42
N THR A 32 3.83 -3.44 -0.68
CA THR A 32 4.34 -2.12 -1.06
C THR A 32 3.20 -1.10 -1.04
N ILE A 33 3.41 0.02 -0.36
CA ILE A 33 2.47 1.14 -0.32
C ILE A 33 3.14 2.34 -0.98
N ARG A 34 2.47 2.96 -1.94
CA ARG A 34 2.91 4.20 -2.59
C ARG A 34 1.92 5.31 -2.27
N LEU A 35 2.40 6.41 -1.73
CA LEU A 35 1.61 7.59 -1.43
C LEU A 35 2.20 8.78 -2.23
N PRO A 36 1.36 9.68 -2.76
CA PRO A 36 1.83 10.96 -3.27
C PRO A 36 2.64 11.68 -2.19
N LYS A 37 3.80 12.23 -2.55
CA LYS A 37 4.51 13.13 -1.65
C LYS A 37 3.71 14.43 -1.61
N ASP A 38 3.28 14.82 -0.42
CA ASP A 38 2.63 16.12 -0.23
C ASP A 38 3.57 17.22 -0.78
N GLN A 39 3.07 18.00 -1.73
CA GLN A 39 3.82 19.11 -2.34
C GLN A 39 3.76 20.37 -1.47
N SER A 40 3.27 20.27 -0.23
CA SER A 40 3.47 21.32 0.77
C SER A 40 4.91 21.36 1.25
N ARG A 41 5.81 21.86 0.40
CA ARG A 41 6.96 22.63 0.87
C ARG A 41 7.29 23.74 -0.14
N SER A 42 7.25 24.95 0.41
CA SER A 42 7.58 26.28 -0.10
C SER A 42 8.76 26.36 -1.06
#